data_AF-A0A932E4Y2-F1
#
_entry.id   AF-A0A932E4Y2-F1
#
_cell.length_a   1.000
_cell.length_b   1.000
_cell.length_c   1.000
_cell.angle_alpha   90.00
_cell.angle_beta   90.00
_cell.angle_gamma   90.00
#
_symmetry.space_group_name_H-M   'P 1'
#
loop_
_entity.id
_entity.type
_entity.pdbx_description
1 polymer ?
#
loop_
_entity_poly.entity_id
_entity_poly.type
_entity_poly.pdbx_seq_one_letter_code
_entity_poly.pdbx_strand_id
1 'polypeptide(L)'
;AAPALLIYAMVVRKSPDGARTPAHVYAFAGGYLVVWTLFSLAATGLQRWLTHALLLSPMMEAQNPLFGGALLIVAGIFQLTPWKRTCLDACRSPAEFLVRHWRAGVGGGFYLGTANGLYCLGCCWALMLLLFVGGVMNLWCIAALTVFVLLEKVAPFGTQGGRLSGGLLLAFGAWTLARGLA
;
A
#
# COMPACT_ATOMS: atom_id res chain seq x y z
N ALA A 1 -1.00 -10.08 -0.79
CA ALA A 1 -2.17 -10.99 -0.72
C ALA A 1 -1.80 -12.46 -0.61
N ALA A 2 -0.74 -12.94 -1.28
CA ALA A 2 -0.43 -14.36 -1.42
C ALA A 2 -0.54 -15.22 -0.12
N PRO A 3 0.12 -14.88 1.00
CA PRO A 3 0.05 -15.73 2.20
C PRO A 3 -1.37 -15.81 2.81
N ALA A 4 -2.12 -14.70 2.83
CA ALA A 4 -3.49 -14.68 3.33
C ALA A 4 -4.44 -15.52 2.46
N LEU A 5 -4.30 -15.41 1.13
CA LEU A 5 -5.13 -16.16 0.17
C LEU A 5 -4.85 -17.66 0.23
N LEU A 6 -3.58 -18.07 0.39
CA LEU A 6 -3.20 -19.48 0.54
C LEU A 6 -3.73 -20.08 1.84
N ILE A 7 -3.61 -19.37 2.97
CA ILE A 7 -4.16 -19.82 4.26
C ILE A 7 -5.69 -19.92 4.16
N TYR A 8 -6.35 -18.92 3.55
CA TYR A 8 -7.79 -18.95 3.33
C TYR A 8 -8.23 -20.15 2.49
N ALA A 9 -7.54 -20.41 1.38
CA ALA A 9 -7.80 -21.56 0.52
C ALA A 9 -7.62 -22.89 1.29
N MET A 10 -6.59 -23.01 2.13
CA MET A 10 -6.36 -24.20 2.95
C MET A 10 -7.47 -24.43 3.98
N VAL A 11 -7.96 -23.37 4.63
CA VAL A 11 -9.05 -23.46 5.62
C VAL A 11 -10.36 -23.86 4.94
N VAL A 12 -10.73 -23.21 3.84
CA VAL A 12 -11.96 -23.54 3.10
C VAL A 12 -11.91 -24.96 2.53
N ARG A 13 -10.76 -25.42 2.03
CA ARG A 13 -10.62 -26.78 1.51
C ARG A 13 -10.88 -27.87 2.56
N LYS A 14 -10.63 -27.57 3.84
CA LYS A 14 -10.87 -28.48 4.97
C LYS A 14 -12.26 -28.30 5.60
N SER A 15 -13.07 -27.36 5.13
CA SER A 15 -14.42 -27.13 5.65
C SER A 15 -15.47 -27.94 4.88
N PRO A 16 -16.71 -28.04 5.37
CA PRO A 16 -17.82 -28.66 4.65
C PRO A 16 -18.06 -28.06 3.25
N ASP A 17 -17.63 -26.82 3.02
CA ASP A 17 -17.71 -26.10 1.75
C ASP A 17 -16.51 -26.37 0.82
N GLY A 18 -15.69 -27.39 1.10
CA GLY A 18 -14.46 -27.68 0.35
C GLY A 18 -14.64 -27.82 -1.16
N ALA A 19 -15.79 -28.32 -1.63
CA ALA A 19 -16.12 -28.41 -3.06
C ALA A 19 -16.23 -27.03 -3.74
N ARG A 20 -16.53 -25.97 -2.98
CA ARG A 20 -16.66 -24.58 -3.45
C ARG A 20 -15.41 -23.74 -3.21
N THR A 21 -14.29 -24.35 -2.77
CA THR A 21 -12.99 -23.66 -2.59
C THR A 21 -12.64 -22.68 -3.72
N PRO A 22 -12.74 -23.04 -5.03
CA PRO A 22 -12.42 -22.08 -6.09
C PRO A 22 -13.31 -20.83 -6.04
N ALA A 23 -14.61 -20.97 -5.82
CA ALA A 23 -15.54 -19.84 -5.72
C ALA A 23 -15.18 -18.90 -4.55
N HIS A 24 -14.83 -19.46 -3.39
CA HIS A 24 -14.37 -18.70 -2.23
C HIS A 24 -13.06 -17.94 -2.52
N VAL A 25 -12.09 -18.60 -3.16
CA VAL A 25 -10.80 -17.99 -3.52
C VAL A 25 -10.99 -16.87 -4.54
N TYR A 26 -11.82 -17.07 -5.56
CA TYR A 26 -12.13 -16.03 -6.54
C TYR A 26 -12.88 -14.87 -5.90
N ALA A 27 -13.80 -15.12 -4.97
CA ALA A 27 -14.47 -14.05 -4.24
C ALA A 27 -13.48 -13.21 -3.41
N PHE A 28 -12.55 -13.87 -2.69
CA PHE A 28 -11.49 -13.18 -1.97
C PHE A 28 -10.59 -12.36 -2.91
N ALA A 29 -10.13 -12.96 -4.00
CA ALA A 29 -9.30 -12.27 -4.99
C ALA A 29 -10.05 -11.08 -5.60
N GLY A 30 -11.33 -11.25 -5.92
CA GLY A 30 -12.21 -10.20 -6.44
C GLY A 30 -12.34 -9.03 -5.48
N GLY A 31 -12.59 -9.29 -4.19
CA GLY A 31 -12.66 -8.24 -3.17
C GLY A 31 -11.35 -7.46 -3.03
N TYR A 32 -10.22 -8.17 -3.07
CA TYR A 32 -8.90 -7.54 -3.05
C TYR A 32 -8.65 -6.67 -4.29
N LEU A 33 -8.97 -7.19 -5.47
CA LEU A 33 -8.78 -6.48 -6.74
C LEU A 33 -9.67 -5.24 -6.83
N VAL A 34 -10.93 -5.30 -6.37
CA VAL A 34 -11.82 -4.13 -6.36
C VAL A 34 -11.21 -2.95 -5.59
N VAL A 35 -10.63 -3.20 -4.41
CA VAL A 35 -9.97 -2.14 -3.63
C VAL A 35 -8.80 -1.53 -4.40
N TRP A 36 -7.98 -2.37 -5.04
CA TRP A 36 -6.85 -1.89 -5.84
C TRP A 36 -7.28 -1.15 -7.10
N THR A 37 -8.31 -1.63 -7.80
CA THR A 37 -8.88 -0.95 -8.97
C THR A 37 -9.41 0.44 -8.58
N LEU A 38 -10.15 0.55 -7.48
CA LEU A 38 -10.62 1.83 -6.97
C LEU A 38 -9.46 2.78 -6.63
N PHE A 39 -8.42 2.27 -5.98
CA PHE A 39 -7.21 3.06 -5.72
C PHE A 39 -6.51 3.50 -7.00
N SER A 40 -6.32 2.61 -7.98
CA SER A 40 -5.70 2.94 -9.26
C SER A 40 -6.51 3.98 -10.04
N LEU A 41 -7.84 3.91 -9.99
CA LEU A 41 -8.72 4.92 -10.57
C LEU A 41 -8.54 6.27 -9.88
N ALA A 42 -8.51 6.29 -8.54
CA ALA A 42 -8.27 7.50 -7.76
C ALA A 42 -6.88 8.09 -8.05
N ALA A 43 -5.84 7.26 -8.10
CA ALA A 43 -4.48 7.67 -8.44
C ALA A 43 -4.39 8.24 -9.87
N THR A 44 -5.08 7.62 -10.83
CA THR A 44 -5.15 8.12 -12.22
C THR A 44 -5.89 9.45 -12.30
N GLY A 45 -6.99 9.61 -11.55
CA GLY A 45 -7.71 10.87 -11.46
C GLY A 45 -6.86 11.98 -10.83
N LEU A 46 -6.15 11.65 -9.74
CA LEU A 46 -5.20 12.55 -9.09
C LEU A 46 -4.09 12.95 -10.06
N GLN A 47 -3.47 11.98 -10.75
CA GLN A 47 -2.46 12.23 -11.76
C GLN A 47 -2.97 13.16 -12.87
N ARG A 48 -4.17 12.91 -13.39
CA ARG A 48 -4.81 13.75 -14.42
C ARG A 48 -4.96 15.20 -13.92
N TRP A 49 -5.41 15.37 -12.68
CA TRP A 49 -5.57 16.68 -12.05
C TRP A 49 -4.23 17.41 -11.87
N LEU A 50 -3.19 16.72 -11.38
CA LEU A 50 -1.85 17.30 -11.23
C LEU A 50 -1.22 17.71 -12.58
N THR A 51 -1.39 16.90 -13.62
CA THR A 51 -0.88 17.23 -14.97
C THR A 51 -1.60 18.46 -15.53
N HIS A 52 -2.92 18.57 -15.33
CA HIS A 52 -3.67 19.77 -15.71
C HIS A 52 -3.25 21.02 -14.93
N ALA A 53 -2.82 20.86 -13.67
CA ALA A 53 -2.27 21.94 -12.86
C ALA A 53 -0.80 22.31 -13.20
N LEU A 54 -0.21 21.73 -14.26
CA LEU A 54 1.21 21.85 -14.63
C LEU A 54 2.20 21.46 -13.51
N LEU A 55 1.76 20.68 -12.53
CA LEU A 55 2.62 20.24 -11.41
C LEU A 55 3.46 19.00 -11.77
N LEU A 56 3.10 18.27 -12.82
CA LEU A 56 3.79 17.07 -13.30
C LEU A 56 4.38 17.29 -14.70
N SER A 57 5.59 16.77 -14.92
CA SER A 57 6.28 16.79 -16.21
C SER A 57 5.62 15.83 -17.21
N PRO A 58 5.97 15.89 -18.50
CA PRO A 58 5.58 14.85 -19.47
C PRO A 58 6.03 13.44 -19.08
N MET A 59 7.05 13.33 -18.21
CA MET A 59 7.57 12.08 -17.64
C MET A 59 6.85 11.68 -16.33
N MET A 60 5.77 12.39 -15.96
CA MET A 60 5.00 12.20 -14.71
C MET A 60 5.82 12.35 -13.43
N GLU A 61 6.79 13.25 -13.45
CA GLU A 61 7.60 13.65 -12.29
C GLU A 61 7.17 15.02 -11.78
N ALA A 62 7.24 15.22 -10.46
CA ALA A 62 6.99 16.52 -9.85
C ALA A 62 7.92 17.60 -10.44
N GLN A 63 7.35 18.59 -11.13
CA GLN A 63 8.13 19.69 -11.70
C GLN A 63 8.64 20.64 -10.62
N ASN A 64 7.89 20.77 -9.52
CA ASN A 64 8.21 21.68 -8.44
C ASN A 64 8.86 20.93 -7.26
N PRO A 65 10.11 21.27 -6.88
CA PRO A 65 10.78 20.67 -5.71
C PRO A 65 9.99 20.88 -4.41
N LEU A 66 9.20 21.96 -4.30
CA LEU A 66 8.29 22.18 -3.16
C LEU A 66 7.21 21.11 -3.07
N PHE A 67 6.63 20.72 -4.21
CA PHE A 67 5.60 19.69 -4.26
C PHE A 67 6.17 18.31 -3.95
N GLY A 68 7.35 17.98 -4.51
CA GLY A 68 8.05 16.74 -4.21
C GLY A 68 8.46 16.64 -2.73
N GLY A 69 8.99 17.72 -2.16
CA GLY A 69 9.34 17.80 -0.74
C GLY A 69 8.13 17.67 0.18
N ALA A 70 6.99 18.28 -0.17
CA ALA A 70 5.74 18.13 0.58
C ALA A 70 5.26 16.67 0.60
N LEU A 71 5.28 15.97 -0.55
CA LEU A 71 4.92 14.55 -0.62
C LEU A 71 5.85 13.67 0.22
N LEU A 72 7.16 13.94 0.20
CA LEU A 72 8.15 13.25 1.04
C LEU A 72 7.87 13.45 2.53
N ILE A 73 7.53 14.68 2.93
CA ILE A 73 7.17 14.98 4.32
C ILE A 73 5.88 14.26 4.72
N VAL A 74 4.84 14.29 3.88
CA VAL A 74 3.58 13.58 4.13
C VAL A 74 3.84 12.07 4.30
N ALA A 75 4.64 11.47 3.42
CA ALA A 75 5.02 10.06 3.54
C ALA A 75 5.82 9.78 4.82
N GLY A 76 6.76 10.67 5.17
CA GLY A 76 7.55 10.57 6.40
C GLY A 76 6.70 10.66 7.67
N ILE A 77 5.77 11.63 7.75
CA ILE A 77 4.80 11.75 8.86
C ILE A 77 3.94 10.49 8.90
N PHE A 78 3.40 10.05 7.76
CA PHE A 78 2.59 8.85 7.68
C PHE A 78 3.34 7.62 8.21
N GLN A 79 4.63 7.50 7.91
CA GLN A 79 5.49 6.44 8.41
C GLN A 79 5.58 6.37 9.94
N LEU A 80 5.50 7.53 10.61
CA LEU A 80 5.58 7.66 12.06
C LEU A 80 4.24 7.42 12.75
N THR A 81 3.12 7.46 12.02
CA THR A 81 1.79 7.32 12.59
C THR A 81 1.54 5.93 13.20
N PRO A 82 0.79 5.85 14.31
CA PRO A 82 0.38 4.55 14.87
C PRO A 82 -0.54 3.78 13.92
N TRP A 83 -1.34 4.48 13.10
CA TRP A 83 -2.24 3.89 12.13
C TRP A 83 -1.52 3.00 11.13
N LYS A 84 -0.39 3.47 10.57
CA LYS A 84 0.41 2.63 9.67
C LYS A 84 0.84 1.33 10.35
N ARG A 85 1.28 1.41 11.61
CA ARG A 85 1.77 0.24 12.37
C ARG A 85 0.66 -0.79 12.55
N THR A 86 -0.52 -0.37 13.00
CA THR A 86 -1.67 -1.27 13.14
C THR A 86 -2.05 -1.95 11.82
N CYS A 87 -2.05 -1.20 10.71
CA CYS A 87 -2.31 -1.76 9.39
C CYS A 87 -1.23 -2.76 8.94
N LEU A 88 0.04 -2.45 9.22
CA LEU A 88 1.18 -3.30 8.86
C LEU A 88 1.17 -4.59 9.67
N ASP A 89 0.87 -4.52 10.97
CA ASP A 89 0.78 -5.68 11.84
C ASP A 89 -0.33 -6.62 11.35
N ALA A 90 -1.52 -6.07 11.04
CA ALA A 90 -2.61 -6.85 10.45
C ALA A 90 -2.22 -7.51 9.11
N CYS A 91 -1.38 -6.84 8.29
CA CYS A 91 -0.87 -7.40 7.04
C CYS A 91 0.17 -8.52 7.24
N ARG A 92 0.94 -8.47 8.34
CA ARG A 92 1.99 -9.44 8.69
C ARG A 92 1.46 -10.68 9.38
N SER A 93 0.30 -10.59 10.04
CA SER A 93 -0.34 -11.69 10.76
C SER A 93 -1.60 -12.21 10.01
N PRO A 94 -1.45 -12.84 8.82
CA PRO A 94 -2.60 -13.23 7.99
C PRO A 94 -3.52 -14.24 8.67
N ALA A 95 -2.99 -15.12 9.53
CA ALA A 95 -3.79 -16.10 10.26
C ALA A 95 -4.69 -15.44 11.30
N GLU A 96 -4.15 -14.53 12.12
CA GLU A 96 -4.93 -13.78 13.12
C GLU A 96 -5.97 -12.88 12.43
N PHE A 97 -5.59 -12.26 11.31
CA PHE A 97 -6.48 -11.45 10.51
C PHE A 97 -7.69 -12.26 10.02
N LEU A 98 -7.45 -13.46 9.49
CA LEU A 98 -8.47 -14.40 9.04
C LEU A 98 -9.43 -14.77 10.16
N VAL A 99 -8.92 -15.11 11.34
CA VAL A 99 -9.74 -15.51 12.49
C VAL A 99 -10.63 -14.34 12.94
N ARG A 100 -10.07 -13.12 13.05
CA ARG A 100 -10.81 -11.94 13.50
C ARG A 100 -11.90 -11.49 12.52
N HIS A 101 -11.69 -11.66 11.21
CA HIS A 101 -12.60 -11.16 10.17
C HIS A 101 -13.34 -12.28 9.43
N TRP A 102 -13.29 -13.52 9.96
CA TRP A 102 -13.90 -14.66 9.29
C TRP A 102 -15.40 -14.47 9.12
N ARG A 103 -15.88 -14.77 7.91
CA ARG A 103 -17.31 -14.82 7.60
C ARG A 103 -17.59 -16.06 6.77
N ALA A 104 -18.69 -16.74 7.07
CA ALA A 104 -19.12 -17.92 6.35
C ALA A 104 -19.58 -17.58 4.91
N GLY A 105 -19.49 -18.57 4.03
CA GLY A 105 -19.96 -18.47 2.64
C GLY A 105 -19.05 -17.65 1.71
N VAL A 106 -19.38 -17.70 0.40
CA VAL A 106 -18.60 -17.05 -0.67
C VAL A 106 -18.57 -15.52 -0.50
N GLY A 107 -19.69 -14.93 -0.05
CA GLY A 107 -19.75 -13.49 0.29
C GLY A 107 -18.82 -13.11 1.44
N GLY A 108 -18.60 -14.03 2.39
CA GLY A 108 -17.61 -13.86 3.44
C GLY A 108 -16.17 -13.81 2.89
N GLY A 109 -15.87 -14.62 1.87
CA GLY A 109 -14.61 -14.56 1.12
C GLY A 109 -14.38 -13.20 0.47
N PHE A 110 -15.40 -12.64 -0.20
CA PHE A 110 -15.33 -11.30 -0.79
C PHE A 110 -15.07 -10.21 0.26
N TYR A 111 -15.82 -10.21 1.36
CA TYR A 111 -15.61 -9.27 2.47
C TYR A 111 -14.20 -9.38 3.07
N LEU A 112 -13.71 -10.60 3.25
CA LEU A 112 -12.37 -10.83 3.78
C LEU A 112 -11.29 -10.32 2.80
N GLY A 113 -11.51 -10.51 1.50
CA GLY A 113 -10.67 -9.99 0.43
C GLY A 113 -10.63 -8.46 0.39
N THR A 114 -11.79 -7.79 0.48
CA THR A 114 -11.88 -6.31 0.53
C THR A 114 -11.22 -5.77 1.80
N ALA A 115 -11.49 -6.35 2.97
CA ALA A 115 -10.87 -5.95 4.23
C ALA A 115 -9.33 -6.08 4.15
N ASN A 116 -8.82 -7.24 3.69
CA ASN A 116 -7.39 -7.43 3.49
C ASN A 116 -6.80 -6.44 2.47
N GLY A 117 -7.55 -6.13 1.42
CA GLY A 117 -7.19 -5.09 0.45
C GLY A 117 -7.05 -3.71 1.10
N LEU A 118 -8.00 -3.31 1.94
CA LEU A 118 -8.00 -2.02 2.63
C LEU A 118 -6.83 -1.89 3.63
N TYR A 119 -6.52 -2.93 4.41
CA TYR A 119 -5.34 -2.91 5.29
C TYR A 119 -4.03 -2.87 4.48
N CYS A 120 -3.97 -3.66 3.40
CA CYS A 120 -2.80 -3.68 2.52
C CYS A 120 -2.55 -2.33 1.87
N LEU A 121 -3.61 -1.68 1.37
CA LEU A 121 -3.54 -0.33 0.81
C LEU A 121 -3.21 0.69 1.92
N GLY A 122 -3.90 0.61 3.05
CA GLY A 122 -3.72 1.49 4.19
C GLY A 122 -2.29 1.49 4.74
N CYS A 123 -1.54 0.41 4.65
CA CYS A 123 -0.15 0.39 5.10
C CYS A 123 0.87 0.99 4.10
N CYS A 124 0.55 1.10 2.80
CA CYS A 124 1.52 1.52 1.78
C CYS A 124 1.07 2.65 0.85
N TRP A 125 -0.17 3.14 0.93
CA TRP A 125 -0.70 4.16 0.01
C TRP A 125 0.16 5.44 -0.02
N ALA A 126 0.62 5.93 1.14
CA ALA A 126 1.44 7.14 1.19
C ALA A 126 2.82 6.94 0.53
N LEU A 127 3.40 5.74 0.63
CA LEU A 127 4.65 5.40 -0.05
C LEU A 127 4.45 5.28 -1.57
N MET A 128 3.27 4.82 -2.00
CA MET A 128 2.93 4.79 -3.42
C MET A 128 2.84 6.21 -4.01
N LEU A 129 2.45 7.23 -3.23
CA LEU A 129 2.49 8.62 -3.69
C LEU A 129 3.91 9.12 -4.02
N LEU A 130 4.95 8.50 -3.46
CA LEU A 130 6.34 8.85 -3.78
C LEU A 130 6.72 8.50 -5.22
N LEU A 131 5.94 7.66 -5.91
CA LEU A 131 6.10 7.43 -7.35
C LEU A 131 5.90 8.72 -8.16
N PHE A 132 5.09 9.67 -7.69
CA PHE A 132 4.94 10.97 -8.33
C PHE A 132 6.17 11.87 -8.14
N VAL A 133 6.99 11.60 -7.12
CA VAL A 133 8.23 12.34 -6.85
C VAL A 133 9.36 11.81 -7.73
N GLY A 134 9.54 10.48 -7.78
CA GLY A 134 10.63 9.83 -8.53
C GLY A 134 10.31 9.48 -9.99
N GLY A 135 9.04 9.64 -10.40
CA GLY A 135 8.57 9.35 -11.75
C GLY A 135 8.07 7.92 -11.92
N VAL A 136 6.84 7.78 -12.42
CA VAL A 136 6.24 6.47 -12.73
C VAL A 136 6.99 5.77 -13.88
N MET A 137 7.70 6.53 -14.72
CA MET A 137 8.51 5.98 -15.81
C MET A 137 9.91 5.53 -15.36
N ASN A 138 10.31 5.84 -14.12
CA ASN A 138 11.61 5.48 -13.60
C ASN A 138 11.58 4.10 -12.91
N LEU A 139 12.03 3.08 -13.64
CA LEU A 139 12.08 1.70 -13.15
C LEU A 139 12.93 1.55 -11.87
N TRP A 140 13.99 2.35 -11.71
CA TRP A 140 14.81 2.33 -10.51
C TRP A 140 14.05 2.82 -9.28
N CYS A 141 13.26 3.89 -9.43
CA CYS A 141 12.40 4.37 -8.34
C CYS A 141 11.32 3.36 -7.97
N ILE A 142 10.68 2.73 -8.95
CA ILE A 142 9.69 1.67 -8.70
C ILE A 142 10.34 0.49 -7.98
N ALA A 143 11.51 0.03 -8.45
CA ALA A 143 12.23 -1.08 -7.85
C ALA A 143 12.63 -0.77 -6.40
N ALA A 144 13.18 0.43 -6.15
CA ALA A 144 13.57 0.87 -4.81
C ALA A 144 12.37 0.93 -3.85
N LEU A 145 11.25 1.53 -4.27
CA LEU A 145 10.03 1.58 -3.46
C LEU A 145 9.45 0.19 -3.21
N THR A 146 9.47 -0.70 -4.21
CA THR A 146 8.98 -2.07 -4.08
C THR A 146 9.81 -2.85 -3.08
N VAL A 147 11.14 -2.79 -3.19
CA VAL A 147 12.06 -3.43 -2.23
C VAL A 147 11.84 -2.86 -0.83
N PHE A 148 11.69 -1.54 -0.73
CA PHE A 148 11.45 -0.86 0.54
C PHE A 148 10.14 -1.33 1.21
N VAL A 149 9.02 -1.34 0.48
CA VAL A 149 7.72 -1.82 1.00
C VAL A 149 7.77 -3.31 1.32
N LEU A 150 8.48 -4.11 0.51
CA LEU A 150 8.65 -5.54 0.75
C LEU A 150 9.44 -5.79 2.04
N LEU A 151 10.56 -5.08 2.24
CA LEU A 151 11.34 -5.13 3.47
C LEU A 151 10.49 -4.72 4.67
N GLU A 152 9.66 -3.68 4.55
CA GLU A 152 8.72 -3.31 5.60
C GLU A 152 7.64 -4.38 5.84
N LYS A 153 7.25 -5.19 4.86
CA LYS A 153 6.27 -6.26 5.08
C LYS A 153 6.89 -7.56 5.60
N VAL A 154 8.13 -7.85 5.25
CA VAL A 154 8.82 -9.11 5.59
C VAL A 154 9.65 -8.99 6.86
N ALA A 155 10.33 -7.87 7.05
CA ALA A 155 11.36 -7.79 8.07
C ALA A 155 10.77 -7.58 9.47
N PRO A 156 11.27 -8.28 10.50
CA PRO A 156 10.72 -8.23 11.86
C PRO A 156 11.10 -6.94 12.63
N PHE A 157 11.55 -5.88 11.94
CA PHE A 157 12.10 -4.65 12.54
C PHE A 157 11.09 -3.77 13.31
N GLY A 158 9.91 -4.30 13.64
CA GLY A 158 8.92 -3.69 14.53
C GLY A 158 8.69 -2.20 14.27
N THR A 159 8.61 -1.43 15.36
CA THR A 159 8.39 0.02 15.32
C THR A 159 9.61 0.83 14.88
N GLN A 160 10.81 0.24 14.91
CA GLN A 160 12.07 0.93 14.61
C GLN A 160 12.28 1.15 13.12
N GLY A 161 11.93 0.18 12.27
CA GLY A 161 12.03 0.32 10.80
C GLY A 161 11.19 1.48 10.25
N GLY A 162 9.95 1.62 10.75
CA GLY A 162 9.07 2.74 10.38
C GLY A 162 9.58 4.10 10.90
N ARG A 163 10.21 4.13 12.07
CA ARG A 163 10.83 5.37 12.61
C ARG A 163 12.04 5.82 11.81
N LEU A 164 12.94 4.90 11.48
CA LEU A 164 14.15 5.19 10.70
C LEU A 164 13.78 5.68 9.31
N SER A 165 12.93 4.94 8.61
CA SER A 165 12.48 5.34 7.28
C SER A 165 11.68 6.63 7.27
N GLY A 166 10.84 6.86 8.29
CA GLY A 166 10.11 8.11 8.46
C GLY A 166 11.05 9.28 8.65
N GLY A 167 12.07 9.13 9.49
CA GLY A 167 13.12 10.13 9.69
C GLY A 167 13.91 10.43 8.41
N LEU A 168 14.29 9.40 7.65
CA LEU A 168 14.97 9.57 6.36
C LEU A 168 14.11 10.31 5.34
N LEU A 169 12.82 9.95 5.22
CA LEU A 169 11.88 10.63 4.32
C LEU A 169 11.65 12.09 4.72
N LEU A 170 11.54 12.37 6.03
CA LEU A 170 11.43 13.74 6.54
C LEU A 170 12.69 14.56 6.26
N ALA A 171 13.88 14.00 6.52
CA ALA A 171 15.14 14.69 6.27
C ALA A 171 15.33 14.98 4.77
N PHE A 172 15.03 14.01 3.91
CA PHE A 172 15.11 14.18 2.46
C PHE A 172 14.05 15.16 1.94
N GLY A 173 12.83 15.11 2.48
CA GLY A 173 11.77 16.08 2.21
C GLY A 173 12.14 17.50 2.62
N ALA A 174 12.70 17.69 3.82
CA ALA A 174 13.16 19.00 4.28
C ALA A 174 14.31 19.54 3.42
N TRP A 175 15.26 18.68 3.03
CA TRP A 175 16.35 19.06 2.14
C TRP A 175 15.87 19.46 0.75
N THR A 176 14.94 18.71 0.17
CA THR A 176 14.34 19.04 -1.14
C THR A 176 13.53 20.34 -1.09
N LEU A 177 12.78 20.59 -0.01
CA LEU A 177 12.11 21.88 0.22
C LEU A 177 13.11 23.04 0.32
N ALA A 178 14.17 22.87 1.12
CA ALA A 178 15.18 23.91 1.32
C ALA A 178 15.89 24.28 0.01
N ARG A 179 16.17 23.30 -0.86
CA ARG A 179 16.72 23.57 -2.20
C ARG A 179 15.73 24.22 -3.16
N GLY A 180 14.43 23.98 -2.98
CA GLY A 180 13.39 24.62 -3.80
C GLY A 180 13.09 26.07 -3.41
N LEU A 181 13.51 26.49 -2.21
CA LEU A 181 13.36 27.86 -1.71
C LEU A 181 14.59 28.74 -1.95
N ALA A 182 15.73 28.14 -2.30
CA ALA A 182 17.01 28.81 -2.56
C ALA A 182 17.18 29.07 -4.06
#